data_AF-A0A1I2N8K8-F1
#
_entry.id   AF-A0A1I2N8K8-F1
#
_cell.length_a   1.000
_cell.length_b   1.000
_cell.length_c   1.000
_cell.angle_alpha   90.00
_cell.angle_beta   90.00
_cell.angle_gamma   90.00
#
_symmetry.space_group_name_H-M   'P 1'
#
loop_
_entity.id
_entity.type
_entity.pdbx_description
1 polymer ?
#
loop_
_entity_poly.entity_id
_entity_poly.type
_entity_poly.pdbx_seq_one_letter_code
_entity_poly.pdbx_strand_id
1 'polypeptide(L)'
;MNAVAPIRTPPGRAGRQHLLHRLAVAARGADLLEKKLRILRTEHQRLLQAEEACSAAWRERLGEAETWLSRGLVLSGEHALYSAAAGLAPADVTVGWTASMGVRRPSGISCTVPARPPSAATPGNTALVHAEAAYRQAVRAAADHACARAAARIVGAEVASTSRRVRALRRHWIPRLQEALAHVDLALEQSEHEDSVRRRWAAQVLKGMEWPPERDGPSADRSARR
;
A
#
# COMPACT_ATOMS: atom_id res chain seq x y z
N MET A 1 5.70 8.18 26.68
CA MET A 1 4.31 8.03 26.20
C MET A 1 4.02 9.22 25.28
N ASN A 2 4.01 9.03 23.96
CA ASN A 2 3.72 10.14 23.05
C ASN A 2 2.23 10.48 23.16
N ALA A 3 1.91 11.66 23.69
CA ALA A 3 0.56 12.21 23.73
C ALA A 3 0.10 12.43 22.28
N VAL A 4 -0.62 11.45 21.76
CA VAL A 4 -1.16 11.48 20.41
C VAL A 4 -2.35 12.44 20.39
N ALA A 5 -2.25 13.51 19.59
CA ALA A 5 -3.25 14.58 19.57
C ALA A 5 -4.68 14.08 19.30
N PRO A 6 -5.70 14.62 20.01
CA PRO A 6 -7.09 14.20 19.85
C PRO A 6 -7.62 14.52 18.45
N ILE A 7 -8.51 13.65 17.95
CA ILE A 7 -9.15 13.86 16.64
C ILE A 7 -10.09 15.06 16.76
N ARG A 8 -9.82 16.14 16.00
CA ARG A 8 -10.69 17.32 15.96
C ARG A 8 -12.04 16.96 15.32
N THR A 9 -13.12 17.13 16.07
CA THR A 9 -14.50 16.92 15.62
C THR A 9 -15.37 18.11 16.02
N PRO A 10 -16.41 18.45 15.23
CA PRO A 10 -17.43 19.39 15.66
C PRO A 10 -18.03 18.94 17.01
N PRO A 11 -18.44 19.85 17.91
CA PRO A 11 -19.04 19.47 19.18
C PRO A 11 -20.45 18.86 18.99
N GLY A 12 -20.89 18.07 19.97
CA GLY A 12 -22.27 17.56 20.06
C GLY A 12 -22.61 16.45 19.06
N ARG A 13 -23.91 16.30 18.74
CA ARG A 13 -24.45 15.19 17.91
C ARG A 13 -23.89 15.19 16.48
N ALA A 14 -23.56 16.35 15.92
CA ALA A 14 -22.94 16.46 14.60
C ALA A 14 -21.52 15.84 14.59
N GLY A 15 -20.75 16.03 15.66
CA GLY A 15 -19.46 15.39 15.86
C GLY A 15 -19.54 13.88 15.88
N ARG A 16 -20.54 13.34 16.59
CA ARG A 16 -20.83 11.91 16.64
C ARG A 16 -21.13 11.33 15.26
N GLN A 17 -22.03 11.96 14.50
CA GLN A 17 -22.37 11.51 13.15
C GLN A 17 -21.15 11.55 12.21
N HIS A 18 -20.31 12.58 12.34
CA HIS A 18 -19.07 12.70 11.58
C HIS A 18 -18.08 11.57 11.91
N LEU A 19 -17.91 11.23 13.19
CA LEU A 19 -17.06 10.11 13.63
C LEU A 19 -17.56 8.75 13.14
N LEU A 20 -18.87 8.50 13.26
CA LEU A 20 -19.50 7.28 12.72
C LEU A 20 -19.26 7.14 11.22
N HIS A 21 -19.45 8.22 10.46
CA HIS A 21 -19.19 8.22 9.02
C HIS A 21 -17.72 7.90 8.71
N ARG A 22 -16.77 8.56 9.39
CA ARG A 22 -15.33 8.32 9.20
C ARG A 22 -14.92 6.90 9.58
N LEU A 23 -15.46 6.36 10.67
CA LEU A 23 -15.24 4.98 11.09
C LEU A 23 -15.72 4.00 10.01
N ALA A 24 -16.93 4.21 9.47
CA ALA A 24 -17.49 3.39 8.41
C ALA A 24 -16.65 3.46 7.12
N VAL A 25 -16.18 4.65 6.74
CA VAL A 25 -15.27 4.83 5.59
C VAL A 25 -13.93 4.13 5.82
N ALA A 26 -13.34 4.27 7.01
CA ALA A 26 -12.06 3.63 7.35
C ALA A 26 -12.17 2.09 7.35
N ALA A 27 -13.26 1.55 7.89
CA ALA A 27 -13.52 0.11 7.90
C ALA A 27 -13.65 -0.44 6.47
N ARG A 28 -14.53 0.16 5.65
CA ARG A 28 -14.68 -0.24 4.24
C ARG A 28 -13.37 -0.09 3.45
N GLY A 29 -12.63 0.99 3.68
CA GLY A 29 -11.33 1.21 3.06
C GLY A 29 -10.31 0.13 3.43
N ALA A 30 -10.27 -0.30 4.69
CA ALA A 30 -9.42 -1.40 5.14
C ALA A 30 -9.81 -2.72 4.44
N ASP A 31 -11.10 -3.04 4.38
CA ASP A 31 -11.60 -4.26 3.71
C ASP A 31 -11.22 -4.30 2.23
N LEU A 32 -11.37 -3.18 1.51
CA LEU A 32 -10.99 -3.05 0.10
C LEU A 32 -9.48 -3.22 -0.11
N LEU A 33 -8.68 -2.61 0.75
CA LEU A 33 -7.21 -2.75 0.67
C LEU A 33 -6.74 -4.16 1.01
N GLU A 34 -7.41 -4.86 1.92
CA GLU A 34 -7.13 -6.27 2.23
C GLU A 34 -7.43 -7.18 1.04
N LYS A 35 -8.53 -6.93 0.32
CA LYS A 35 -8.84 -7.64 -0.94
C LYS A 35 -7.77 -7.37 -2.00
N LYS A 36 -7.40 -6.10 -2.22
CA LYS A 36 -6.29 -5.73 -3.14
C LYS A 36 -5.00 -6.44 -2.75
N LEU A 37 -4.65 -6.43 -1.47
CA LEU A 37 -3.43 -7.03 -0.95
C LEU A 37 -3.38 -8.55 -1.18
N ARG A 38 -4.51 -9.25 -1.04
CA ARG A 38 -4.59 -10.68 -1.33
C ARG A 38 -4.23 -10.96 -2.79
N ILE A 39 -4.83 -10.22 -3.73
CA ILE A 39 -4.56 -10.36 -5.17
C ILE A 39 -3.09 -10.04 -5.49
N LEU A 40 -2.57 -8.94 -4.95
CA LEU A 40 -1.18 -8.55 -5.18
C LEU A 40 -0.16 -9.56 -4.63
N ARG A 41 -0.45 -10.21 -3.50
CA ARG A 41 0.43 -11.25 -2.93
C ARG A 41 0.50 -12.47 -3.84
N THR A 42 -0.64 -12.92 -4.36
CA THR A 42 -0.68 -14.04 -5.31
C THR A 42 0.10 -13.71 -6.57
N GLU A 43 -0.11 -12.51 -7.15
CA GLU A 43 0.63 -12.08 -8.33
C GLU A 43 2.13 -11.90 -8.05
N HIS A 44 2.50 -11.34 -6.90
CA HIS A 44 3.91 -11.21 -6.50
C HIS A 44 4.59 -12.58 -6.41
N GLN A 45 3.93 -13.57 -5.82
CA GLN A 45 4.47 -14.92 -5.72
C GLN A 45 4.69 -15.55 -7.10
N ARG A 46 3.73 -15.38 -8.02
CA ARG A 46 3.87 -15.82 -9.42
C ARG A 46 5.07 -15.16 -10.11
N LEU A 47 5.27 -13.86 -9.88
CA LEU A 47 6.40 -13.12 -10.45
C LEU A 47 7.75 -13.54 -9.87
N LEU A 48 7.81 -13.86 -8.57
CA LEU A 48 9.03 -14.40 -7.95
C LEU A 48 9.40 -15.77 -8.52
N GLN A 49 8.41 -16.65 -8.77
CA GLN A 49 8.66 -17.94 -9.41
C GLN A 49 9.18 -17.76 -10.84
N ALA A 50 8.60 -16.84 -11.61
CA ALA A 50 9.07 -16.51 -12.94
C ALA A 50 10.49 -15.92 -12.92
N GLU A 51 10.79 -15.04 -11.95
CA GLU A 51 12.14 -14.49 -11.76
C GLU A 51 13.16 -15.60 -11.51
N GLU A 52 12.89 -16.53 -10.60
CA GLU A 52 13.82 -17.62 -10.27
C GLU A 52 14.06 -18.51 -11.48
N ALA A 53 13.01 -18.88 -12.21
CA ALA A 53 13.13 -19.68 -13.44
C ALA A 53 13.99 -18.97 -14.50
N CYS A 54 13.74 -17.68 -14.75
CA CYS A 54 14.56 -16.90 -15.67
C CYS A 54 16.00 -16.71 -15.16
N SER A 55 16.21 -16.59 -13.85
CA SER A 55 17.53 -16.44 -13.25
C SER A 55 18.34 -17.72 -13.41
N ALA A 56 17.74 -18.89 -13.17
CA ALA A 56 18.39 -20.18 -13.40
C ALA A 56 18.78 -20.36 -14.88
N ALA A 57 17.86 -20.08 -15.80
CA ALA A 57 18.14 -20.16 -17.24
C ALA A 57 19.25 -19.20 -17.68
N TRP A 58 19.26 -17.97 -17.16
CA TRP A 58 20.32 -17.01 -17.46
C TRP A 58 21.68 -17.47 -16.93
N ARG A 59 21.74 -17.94 -15.66
CA ARG A 59 22.98 -18.42 -15.04
C ARG A 59 23.57 -19.61 -15.81
N GLU A 60 22.72 -20.54 -16.26
CA GLU A 60 23.16 -21.68 -17.09
C GLU A 60 23.80 -21.21 -18.40
N ARG A 61 23.13 -20.33 -19.15
CA ARG A 61 23.65 -19.82 -20.44
C ARG A 61 24.89 -18.95 -20.26
N LEU A 62 24.96 -18.19 -19.18
CA LEU A 62 26.12 -17.38 -18.86
C LEU A 62 27.32 -18.28 -18.53
N GLY A 63 27.13 -19.33 -17.72
CA GLY A 63 28.21 -20.27 -17.40
C GLY A 63 28.76 -20.99 -18.63
N GLU A 64 27.91 -21.38 -19.58
CA GLU A 64 28.34 -21.92 -20.87
C GLU A 64 29.15 -20.89 -21.66
N ALA A 65 28.67 -19.65 -21.75
CA ALA A 65 29.35 -18.57 -22.48
C ALA A 65 30.72 -18.24 -21.89
N GLU A 66 30.82 -18.13 -20.56
CA GLU A 66 32.08 -17.87 -19.84
C GLU A 66 33.09 -19.00 -20.02
N THR A 67 32.62 -20.25 -20.06
CA THR A 67 33.47 -21.42 -20.33
C THR A 67 34.08 -21.34 -21.72
N TRP A 68 33.28 -21.02 -22.75
CA TRP A 68 33.78 -20.86 -24.12
C TRP A 68 34.72 -19.67 -24.27
N LEU A 69 34.39 -18.54 -23.63
CA LEU A 69 35.24 -17.37 -23.63
C LEU A 69 36.61 -17.67 -23.04
N SER A 70 36.65 -18.32 -21.88
CA SER A 70 37.89 -18.70 -21.20
C SER A 70 38.76 -19.57 -22.10
N ARG A 71 38.17 -20.57 -22.77
CA ARG A 71 38.89 -21.40 -23.76
C ARG A 71 39.41 -20.57 -24.93
N GLY A 72 38.61 -19.65 -25.46
CA GLY A 72 39.00 -18.78 -26.56
C GLY A 72 40.14 -17.83 -26.21
N LEU A 73 40.13 -17.27 -25.00
CA LEU A 73 41.19 -16.40 -24.47
C LEU A 73 42.50 -17.15 -24.27
N VAL A 74 42.46 -18.39 -23.76
CA VAL A 74 43.65 -19.23 -23.61
C VAL A 74 44.32 -19.51 -24.96
N LEU A 75 43.53 -19.69 -26.03
CA LEU A 75 44.05 -20.06 -27.35
C LEU A 75 44.60 -18.88 -28.16
N SER A 76 44.01 -17.68 -28.04
CA SER A 76 44.35 -16.54 -28.92
C SER A 76 44.58 -15.22 -28.19
N GLY A 77 44.52 -15.22 -26.87
CA GLY A 77 44.69 -14.02 -26.04
C GLY A 77 43.54 -13.01 -26.17
N GLU A 78 43.60 -11.97 -25.35
CA GLU A 78 42.59 -10.91 -25.29
C GLU A 78 42.58 -10.03 -26.55
N HIS A 79 43.74 -9.83 -27.19
CA HIS A 79 43.82 -9.01 -28.39
C HIS A 79 42.96 -9.57 -29.53
N ALA A 80 42.92 -10.89 -29.70
CA ALA A 80 42.06 -11.54 -30.69
C ALA A 80 40.56 -11.34 -30.37
N LEU A 81 40.19 -11.34 -29.08
CA LEU A 81 38.82 -11.05 -28.65
C LEU A 81 38.44 -9.61 -28.98
N TYR A 82 39.25 -8.62 -28.58
CA TYR A 82 38.94 -7.21 -28.82
C TYR A 82 38.85 -6.89 -30.31
N SER A 83 39.76 -7.42 -31.11
CA SER A 83 39.73 -7.28 -32.57
C SER A 83 38.47 -7.90 -33.17
N ALA A 84 38.04 -9.07 -32.70
CA ALA A 84 36.80 -9.72 -33.16
C ALA A 84 35.53 -9.01 -32.67
N ALA A 85 35.58 -8.33 -31.53
CA ALA A 85 34.46 -7.56 -30.98
C ALA A 85 34.33 -6.16 -31.60
N ALA A 86 35.41 -5.64 -32.20
CA ALA A 86 35.42 -4.34 -32.84
C ALA A 86 34.38 -4.28 -33.99
N GLY A 87 33.53 -3.26 -33.96
CA GLY A 87 32.49 -3.05 -34.97
C GLY A 87 31.23 -3.90 -34.80
N LEU A 88 31.10 -4.65 -33.70
CA LEU A 88 29.83 -5.31 -33.38
C LEU A 88 28.79 -4.29 -32.91
N ALA A 89 27.56 -4.44 -33.41
CA ALA A 89 26.43 -3.63 -32.97
C ALA A 89 25.91 -4.10 -31.60
N PRO A 90 25.44 -3.17 -30.75
CA PRO A 90 24.83 -3.53 -29.47
C PRO A 90 23.52 -4.30 -29.67
N ALA A 91 23.07 -4.98 -28.63
CA ALA A 91 21.74 -5.58 -28.61
C ALA A 91 20.67 -4.49 -28.41
N ASP A 92 19.58 -4.59 -29.18
CA ASP A 92 18.41 -3.75 -29.03
C ASP A 92 17.38 -4.41 -28.11
N VAL A 93 16.90 -3.63 -27.15
CA VAL A 93 15.99 -4.12 -26.11
C VAL A 93 14.76 -3.23 -26.02
N THR A 94 13.59 -3.83 -26.25
CA THR A 94 12.30 -3.15 -26.15
C THR A 94 11.48 -3.76 -25.01
N VAL A 95 11.02 -2.93 -24.09
CA VAL A 95 10.27 -3.37 -22.91
C VAL A 95 8.76 -3.14 -23.11
N GLY A 96 7.99 -4.22 -23.04
CA GLY A 96 6.54 -4.16 -22.97
C GLY A 96 6.07 -3.85 -21.55
N TRP A 97 5.05 -2.98 -21.43
CA TRP A 97 4.49 -2.57 -20.16
C TRP A 97 3.02 -2.98 -20.04
N THR A 98 2.60 -3.35 -18.84
CA THR A 98 1.20 -3.59 -18.49
C THR A 98 0.86 -2.94 -17.16
N ALA A 99 -0.43 -2.84 -16.87
CA ALA A 99 -0.94 -2.39 -15.58
C ALA A 99 -1.86 -3.45 -14.99
N SER A 100 -1.65 -3.79 -13.72
CA SER A 100 -2.52 -4.71 -12.99
C SER A 100 -2.79 -4.14 -11.61
N MET A 101 -4.06 -4.05 -11.20
CA MET A 101 -4.47 -3.51 -9.89
C MET A 101 -3.87 -2.12 -9.57
N GLY A 102 -3.74 -1.27 -10.60
CA GLY A 102 -3.16 0.08 -10.50
C GLY A 102 -1.63 0.13 -10.43
N VAL A 103 -0.94 -0.99 -10.63
CA VAL A 103 0.53 -1.07 -10.64
C VAL A 103 1.02 -1.26 -12.06
N ARG A 104 1.78 -0.27 -12.58
CA ARG A 104 2.44 -0.38 -13.88
C ARG A 104 3.74 -1.16 -13.74
N ARG A 105 3.89 -2.25 -14.49
CA ARG A 105 5.04 -3.16 -14.45
C ARG A 105 5.44 -3.62 -15.86
N PRO A 106 6.69 -4.04 -16.08
CA PRO A 106 7.04 -4.72 -17.33
C PRO A 106 6.28 -6.05 -17.45
N SER A 107 5.87 -6.39 -18.67
CA SER A 107 5.13 -7.61 -19.00
C SER A 107 5.89 -8.57 -19.90
N GLY A 108 6.87 -8.06 -20.63
CA GLY A 108 7.72 -8.82 -21.53
C GLY A 108 8.82 -7.95 -22.10
N ILE A 109 9.81 -8.58 -22.71
CA ILE A 109 10.95 -7.92 -23.30
C ILE A 109 11.24 -8.57 -24.65
N SER A 110 11.55 -7.74 -25.64
CA SER A 110 12.08 -8.21 -26.92
C SER A 110 13.55 -7.83 -26.98
N CYS A 111 14.42 -8.83 -27.10
CA CYS A 111 15.86 -8.63 -27.20
C CYS A 111 16.34 -9.13 -28.56
N THR A 112 16.72 -8.19 -29.41
CA THR A 112 17.30 -8.46 -30.72
C THR A 112 18.81 -8.27 -30.63
N VAL A 113 19.56 -9.33 -30.91
CA VAL A 113 21.03 -9.25 -30.99
C VAL A 113 21.40 -9.30 -32.48
N PRO A 114 21.84 -8.19 -33.10
CA PRO A 114 22.13 -8.13 -34.52
C PRO A 114 23.19 -9.17 -34.93
N ALA A 115 23.04 -9.76 -36.11
CA ALA A 115 24.05 -10.67 -36.65
C ALA A 115 25.41 -9.95 -36.79
N ARG A 116 26.51 -10.70 -36.76
CA ARG A 116 27.84 -10.15 -37.01
C ARG A 116 27.85 -9.52 -38.41
N PRO A 117 28.22 -8.24 -38.55
CA PRO A 117 28.29 -7.61 -39.85
C PRO A 117 29.45 -8.22 -40.66
N PRO A 118 29.35 -8.31 -42.00
CA PRO A 118 30.43 -8.84 -42.84
C PRO A 118 31.75 -8.06 -42.73
N SER A 119 31.69 -6.80 -42.29
CA SER A 119 32.86 -5.93 -42.09
C SER A 119 33.61 -6.19 -40.78
N ALA A 120 33.04 -6.93 -39.83
CA ALA A 120 33.71 -7.21 -38.56
C ALA A 120 34.71 -8.35 -38.68
N ALA A 121 35.87 -8.21 -38.04
CA ALA A 121 36.93 -9.22 -38.09
C ALA A 121 36.46 -10.57 -37.54
N THR A 122 36.80 -11.66 -38.23
CA THR A 122 36.43 -13.01 -37.79
C THR A 122 37.06 -13.35 -36.43
N PRO A 123 36.35 -14.06 -35.53
CA PRO A 123 36.96 -14.57 -34.31
C PRO A 123 38.23 -15.39 -34.59
N GLY A 124 39.29 -15.15 -33.82
CA GLY A 124 40.61 -15.74 -34.06
C GLY A 124 40.70 -17.27 -33.83
N ASN A 125 39.68 -17.87 -33.22
CA ASN A 125 39.56 -19.31 -33.04
C ASN A 125 38.10 -19.76 -32.93
N THR A 126 37.87 -21.07 -33.03
CA THR A 126 36.53 -21.67 -32.95
C THR A 126 35.87 -21.50 -31.58
N ALA A 127 36.63 -21.50 -30.49
CA ALA A 127 36.09 -21.28 -29.15
C ALA A 127 35.49 -19.86 -28.99
N LEU A 128 36.08 -18.84 -29.61
CA LEU A 128 35.52 -17.48 -29.65
C LEU A 128 34.25 -17.39 -30.51
N VAL A 129 34.13 -18.20 -31.58
CA VAL A 129 32.86 -18.32 -32.33
C VAL A 129 31.75 -18.89 -31.45
N HIS A 130 32.07 -19.96 -30.69
CA HIS A 130 31.11 -20.55 -29.73
C HIS A 130 30.78 -19.59 -28.59
N ALA A 131 31.77 -18.84 -28.08
CA ALA A 131 31.57 -17.83 -27.05
C ALA A 131 30.60 -16.74 -27.54
N GLU A 132 30.78 -16.22 -28.75
CA GLU A 132 29.86 -15.24 -29.33
C GLU A 132 28.43 -15.80 -29.40
N ALA A 133 28.26 -17.02 -29.92
CA ALA A 133 26.96 -17.66 -30.03
C ALA A 133 26.29 -17.86 -28.64
N ALA A 134 27.06 -18.29 -27.65
CA ALA A 134 26.58 -18.51 -26.29
C ALA A 134 26.22 -17.18 -25.60
N TYR A 135 27.05 -16.13 -25.72
CA TYR A 135 26.73 -14.81 -25.17
C TYR A 135 25.48 -14.19 -25.81
N ARG A 136 25.24 -14.41 -27.10
CA ARG A 136 23.99 -13.98 -27.76
C ARG A 136 22.76 -14.60 -27.10
N GLN A 137 22.83 -15.86 -26.68
CA GLN A 137 21.74 -16.51 -25.94
C GLN A 137 21.68 -16.02 -24.49
N ALA A 138 22.82 -15.84 -23.84
CA ALA A 138 22.90 -15.35 -22.47
C ALA A 138 22.30 -13.94 -22.34
N VAL A 139 22.55 -13.04 -23.29
CA VAL A 139 21.98 -11.68 -23.30
C VAL A 139 20.45 -11.70 -23.44
N ARG A 140 19.90 -12.59 -24.26
CA ARG A 140 18.43 -12.76 -24.37
C ARG A 140 17.84 -13.25 -23.05
N ALA A 141 18.44 -14.28 -22.44
CA ALA A 141 18.01 -14.78 -21.14
C ALA A 141 18.17 -13.73 -20.02
N ALA A 142 19.22 -12.91 -20.07
CA ALA A 142 19.44 -11.81 -19.14
C ALA A 142 18.34 -10.75 -19.25
N ALA A 143 17.90 -10.44 -20.47
CA ALA A 143 16.78 -9.52 -20.70
C ALA A 143 15.49 -10.08 -20.06
N ASP A 144 15.16 -11.35 -20.28
CA ASP A 144 13.98 -11.99 -19.69
C ASP A 144 14.04 -11.98 -18.15
N HIS A 145 15.19 -12.33 -17.57
CA HIS A 145 15.41 -12.25 -16.14
C HIS A 145 15.27 -10.82 -15.61
N ALA A 146 15.83 -9.82 -16.29
CA ALA A 146 15.71 -8.42 -15.90
C ALA A 146 14.25 -7.95 -15.91
N CYS A 147 13.46 -8.38 -16.90
CA CYS A 147 12.03 -8.10 -16.98
C CYS A 147 11.27 -8.72 -15.80
N ALA A 148 11.48 -10.02 -15.55
CA ALA A 148 10.82 -10.74 -14.45
C ALA A 148 11.18 -10.14 -13.08
N ARG A 149 12.48 -9.88 -12.84
CA ARG A 149 12.99 -9.24 -11.61
C ARG A 149 12.40 -7.85 -11.39
N ALA A 150 12.35 -7.02 -12.45
CA ALA A 150 11.76 -5.70 -12.36
C ALA A 150 10.26 -5.75 -12.04
N ALA A 151 9.52 -6.66 -12.66
CA ALA A 151 8.10 -6.89 -12.37
C ALA A 151 7.88 -7.33 -10.92
N ALA A 152 8.62 -8.32 -10.44
CA ALA A 152 8.55 -8.81 -9.07
C ALA A 152 8.82 -7.68 -8.06
N ARG A 153 9.92 -6.93 -8.26
CA ARG A 153 10.30 -5.80 -7.40
C ARG A 153 9.20 -4.72 -7.31
N ILE A 154 8.63 -4.33 -8.45
CA ILE A 154 7.60 -3.28 -8.49
C ILE A 154 6.33 -3.73 -7.76
N VAL A 155 5.86 -4.96 -8.01
CA VAL A 155 4.66 -5.49 -7.34
C VAL A 155 4.93 -5.72 -5.85
N GLY A 156 6.11 -6.21 -5.47
CA GLY A 156 6.53 -6.38 -4.09
C GLY A 156 6.53 -5.06 -3.30
N ALA A 157 6.97 -3.96 -3.93
CA ALA A 157 6.91 -2.63 -3.32
C ALA A 157 5.46 -2.19 -3.03
N GLU A 158 4.53 -2.45 -3.96
CA GLU A 158 3.11 -2.16 -3.75
C GLU A 158 2.48 -3.07 -2.66
N VAL A 159 2.85 -4.35 -2.61
CA VAL A 159 2.44 -5.27 -1.53
C VAL A 159 2.87 -4.71 -0.17
N ALA A 160 4.13 -4.26 -0.05
CA ALA A 160 4.66 -3.69 1.19
C ALA A 160 3.94 -2.39 1.57
N SER A 161 3.73 -1.48 0.60
CA SER A 161 3.01 -0.22 0.79
C SER A 161 1.56 -0.46 1.24
N THR A 162 0.83 -1.33 0.55
CA THR A 162 -0.55 -1.67 0.86
C THR A 162 -0.66 -2.35 2.23
N SER A 163 0.25 -3.27 2.55
CA SER A 163 0.30 -3.93 3.86
C SER A 163 0.49 -2.92 5.00
N ARG A 164 1.37 -1.93 4.83
CA ARG A 164 1.56 -0.85 5.81
C ARG A 164 0.30 -0.02 5.99
N ARG A 165 -0.39 0.35 4.89
CA ARG A 165 -1.65 1.11 4.94
C ARG A 165 -2.77 0.34 5.64
N VAL A 166 -2.96 -0.93 5.31
CA VAL A 166 -3.92 -1.82 6.00
C VAL A 166 -3.61 -1.88 7.50
N ARG A 167 -2.34 -2.10 7.85
CA ARG A 167 -1.92 -2.16 9.26
C ARG A 167 -2.19 -0.84 9.99
N ALA A 168 -1.88 0.30 9.37
CA ALA A 168 -2.15 1.61 9.96
C ALA A 168 -3.66 1.83 10.16
N LEU A 169 -4.51 1.44 9.21
CA LEU A 169 -5.96 1.56 9.35
C LEU A 169 -6.48 0.68 10.49
N ARG A 170 -6.14 -0.62 10.48
CA ARG A 170 -6.65 -1.61 11.43
C ARG A 170 -6.13 -1.41 12.85
N ARG A 171 -4.83 -1.13 13.01
CA ARG A 171 -4.18 -1.11 14.34
C ARG A 171 -4.10 0.27 14.97
N HIS A 172 -4.34 1.33 14.21
CA HIS A 172 -4.16 2.69 14.72
C HIS A 172 -5.37 3.59 14.45
N TRP A 173 -5.77 3.76 13.20
CA TRP A 173 -6.83 4.73 12.88
C TRP A 173 -8.22 4.29 13.32
N ILE A 174 -8.61 3.05 13.07
CA ILE A 174 -9.92 2.52 13.45
C ILE A 174 -10.09 2.53 14.98
N PRO A 175 -9.15 1.98 15.79
CA PRO A 175 -9.23 2.06 17.25
C PRO A 175 -9.34 3.50 17.76
N ARG A 176 -8.54 4.43 17.21
CA ARG A 176 -8.61 5.85 17.61
C ARG A 176 -9.95 6.50 17.29
N LEU A 177 -10.57 6.17 16.15
CA LEU A 177 -11.90 6.65 15.81
C LEU A 177 -12.97 6.07 16.74
N GLN A 178 -12.82 4.81 17.17
CA GLN A 178 -13.70 4.18 18.15
C GLN A 178 -13.57 4.82 19.53
N GLU A 179 -12.35 5.06 20.01
CA GLU A 179 -12.07 5.76 21.27
C GLU A 179 -12.66 7.18 21.27
N ALA A 180 -12.44 7.94 20.18
CA ALA A 180 -12.99 9.28 20.04
C ALA A 180 -14.52 9.28 20.04
N LEU A 181 -15.14 8.28 19.39
CA LEU A 181 -16.60 8.12 19.37
C LEU A 181 -17.12 7.81 20.77
N ALA A 182 -16.50 6.87 21.50
CA ALA A 182 -16.87 6.54 22.87
C ALA A 182 -16.79 7.76 23.81
N HIS A 183 -15.77 8.61 23.64
CA HIS A 183 -15.64 9.83 24.43
C HIS A 183 -16.77 10.85 24.13
N VAL A 184 -17.13 11.03 22.86
CA VAL A 184 -18.24 11.92 22.47
C VAL A 184 -19.58 11.37 22.95
N ASP A 185 -19.78 10.05 22.87
CA ASP A 185 -21.00 9.39 23.36
C ASP A 185 -21.16 9.61 24.87
N LEU A 186 -20.11 9.39 25.65
CA LEU A 186 -20.11 9.64 27.10
C LEU A 186 -20.39 11.11 27.44
N ALA A 187 -19.79 12.05 26.71
CA ALA A 187 -20.00 13.48 26.94
C ALA A 187 -21.44 13.93 26.61
N LEU A 188 -22.06 13.33 25.59
CA LEU A 188 -23.45 13.55 25.22
C LEU A 188 -24.39 12.97 26.29
N GLU A 189 -24.15 11.74 26.75
CA GLU A 189 -24.93 11.11 27.83
C GLU A 189 -24.89 11.95 29.11
N GLN A 190 -23.72 12.46 29.48
CA GLN A 190 -23.56 13.34 30.64
C GLN A 190 -24.34 14.65 30.48
N SER A 191 -24.26 15.28 29.29
CA SER A 191 -24.99 16.52 29.00
C SER A 191 -26.52 16.31 29.03
N GLU A 192 -26.99 15.19 28.49
CA GLU A 192 -28.41 14.82 28.52
C GLU A 192 -28.90 14.53 29.94
N HIS A 193 -28.05 13.90 30.77
CA HIS A 193 -28.33 13.70 32.19
C HIS A 193 -28.49 15.04 32.91
N GLU A 194 -27.54 15.97 32.74
CA GLU A 194 -27.59 17.31 33.36
C GLU A 194 -28.84 18.08 32.92
N ASP A 195 -29.17 18.06 31.63
CA ASP A 195 -30.37 18.73 31.11
C ASP A 195 -31.66 18.08 31.62
N SER A 196 -31.67 16.77 31.90
CA SER A 196 -32.81 16.09 32.54
C SER A 196 -33.00 16.53 34.00
N VAL A 197 -31.90 16.76 34.73
CA VAL A 197 -31.92 17.22 36.13
C VAL A 197 -32.40 18.67 36.18
N ARG A 198 -31.84 19.55 35.33
CA ARG A 198 -32.27 20.96 35.22
C ARG A 198 -33.76 21.10 34.92
N ARG A 199 -34.27 20.31 33.96
CA ARG A 199 -35.71 20.30 33.61
C ARG A 199 -36.59 19.84 34.78
N ARG A 200 -36.18 18.80 35.53
CA ARG A 200 -36.90 18.35 36.72
C ARG A 200 -36.95 19.42 37.80
N TRP A 201 -35.83 20.08 38.09
CA TRP A 201 -35.79 21.16 39.08
C TRP A 201 -36.65 22.36 38.67
N ALA A 202 -36.58 22.78 37.41
CA ALA A 202 -37.41 23.87 36.90
C ALA A 202 -38.91 23.57 37.03
N ALA A 203 -39.34 22.34 36.69
CA ALA A 203 -40.72 21.91 36.86
C ALA A 203 -41.16 21.91 38.34
N GLN A 204 -40.27 21.55 39.26
CA GLN A 204 -40.54 21.55 40.69
C GLN A 204 -40.66 22.98 41.26
N VAL A 205 -39.84 23.91 40.79
CA VAL A 205 -39.93 25.34 41.14
C VAL A 205 -41.23 25.94 40.62
N LEU A 206 -41.61 25.67 39.37
CA LEU A 206 -42.88 26.15 38.80
C LEU A 206 -44.09 25.62 39.57
N LYS A 207 -44.08 24.33 39.92
CA LYS A 207 -45.13 23.72 40.75
C LYS A 207 -45.18 24.30 42.17
N GLY A 208 -44.05 24.75 42.69
CA GLY A 208 -43.98 25.49 43.96
C GLY A 208 -44.45 26.95 43.86
N MET A 209 -44.39 27.56 42.67
CA MET A 209 -44.94 28.90 42.40
C MET A 209 -46.46 28.87 42.12
N GLU A 210 -47.00 27.77 41.60
CA GLU A 210 -48.45 27.58 41.38
C GLU A 210 -49.27 27.33 42.65
N TRP A 211 -48.63 27.26 43.83
CA TRP A 211 -49.32 27.13 45.12
C TRP A 211 -49.12 28.37 46.02
N PRO A 212 -49.98 29.38 45.96
CA PRO A 212 -50.31 30.16 47.14
C PRO A 212 -51.42 29.40 47.90
N PRO A 213 -51.25 29.02 49.18
CA PRO A 213 -52.42 28.73 49.98
C PRO A 213 -53.19 30.05 50.12
N GLU A 214 -54.36 30.06 49.51
CA GLU A 214 -55.47 30.94 49.84
C GLU A 214 -55.51 31.07 51.37
N ARG A 215 -55.09 32.25 51.88
CA ARG A 215 -55.32 32.58 53.29
C ARG A 215 -56.81 32.82 53.41
N ASP A 216 -57.53 31.77 53.78
CA ASP A 216 -58.87 31.86 54.34
C ASP A 216 -58.87 32.99 55.38
N GLY A 217 -59.61 34.05 55.06
CA GLY A 217 -59.82 35.17 55.97
C GLY A 217 -60.63 34.71 57.17
N PRO A 218 -60.34 35.18 58.39
CA PRO A 218 -61.22 34.90 59.50
C PRO A 218 -62.50 35.72 59.33
N SER A 219 -63.62 34.99 59.20
CA SER A 219 -64.97 35.50 59.32
C SER A 219 -65.15 36.23 60.65
N ALA A 220 -65.87 37.35 60.60
CA ALA A 220 -66.31 38.15 61.72
C ALA A 220 -66.68 37.35 62.98
N ASP A 221 -66.06 37.69 64.12
CA ASP A 221 -66.76 37.61 65.39
C ASP A 221 -67.15 39.02 65.83
N ARG A 222 -68.47 39.22 65.87
CA ARG A 222 -69.13 40.35 66.50
C ARG A 222 -69.33 39.96 67.95
N SER A 223 -68.53 40.52 68.84
CA SER A 223 -68.92 40.65 70.25
C SER A 223 -68.58 42.04 70.77
N ALA A 224 -69.64 42.85 70.84
CA ALA A 224 -69.68 44.06 71.61
C ALA A 224 -69.59 43.73 73.10
N ARG A 225 -68.81 44.53 73.86
CA ARG A 225 -69.21 45.15 75.14
C ARG A 225 -68.02 45.82 75.85
N ARG A 226 -68.19 47.14 76.01
CA ARG A 226 -67.78 48.03 77.10
C ARG A 226 -66.30 48.35 77.29
#